data_AF-A0AAD8E9K2-F1
#
_entry.id   AF-A0AAD8E9K2-F1
#
_cell.length_a   1.000
_cell.length_b   1.000
_cell.length_c   1.000
_cell.angle_alpha   90.00
_cell.angle_beta   90.00
_cell.angle_gamma   90.00
#
_symmetry.space_group_name_H-M   'P 1'
#
loop_
_entity.id
_entity.type
_entity.pdbx_description
1 polymer ?
#
loop_
_entity_poly.entity_id
_entity_poly.type
_entity_poly.pdbx_seq_one_letter_code
_entity_poly.pdbx_strand_id
1 'polypeptide(L)'
;MKFLCGRQWTDLCEFLCFQMIPGNTNTYTVVEQRLDPPVLATKIRFVPFSEHVRTVCMRVELLGCRWNEGLLSYSMPQGVQRGTEVDLSDRTYDGRDESGYLSGGLGQLVDGQKGQDIFRLDLKGHGKGMNLSYFSFSFLR
;
A
#
# COMPACT_ATOMS: atom_id res chain seq x y z
N MET A 1 2.45 7.93 -7.53
CA MET A 1 2.62 8.36 -6.13
C MET A 1 3.79 7.58 -5.53
N LYS A 2 4.66 8.23 -4.74
CA LYS A 2 5.79 7.55 -4.07
C LYS A 2 5.68 7.70 -2.55
N PHE A 3 6.14 6.69 -1.83
CA PHE A 3 6.18 6.68 -0.36
C PHE A 3 7.63 6.52 0.10
N LEU A 4 7.97 7.11 1.24
CA LEU A 4 9.25 6.86 1.89
C LEU A 4 9.01 5.89 3.06
N CYS A 5 9.39 4.62 2.85
CA CYS A 5 9.46 3.60 3.89
C CYS A 5 10.93 3.45 4.34
N GLY A 6 11.18 3.60 5.65
CA GLY A 6 12.54 3.63 6.19
C GLY A 6 13.43 4.73 5.58
N ARG A 7 14.38 4.34 4.70
CA ARG A 7 15.33 5.24 4.03
C ARG A 7 15.19 5.29 2.50
N GLN A 8 14.24 4.57 1.91
CA GLN A 8 14.12 4.43 0.46
C GLN A 8 12.74 4.89 -0.04
N TRP A 9 12.73 5.49 -1.24
CA TRP A 9 11.49 5.80 -1.93
C TRP A 9 10.98 4.54 -2.63
N THR A 10 9.82 4.07 -2.21
CA THR A 10 9.11 2.95 -2.82
C THR A 10 7.95 3.50 -3.64
N ASP A 11 7.79 3.00 -4.86
CA ASP A 11 6.65 3.36 -5.70
C ASP A 11 5.40 2.61 -5.22
N LEU A 12 4.22 3.25 -5.22
CA LEU A 12 2.95 2.57 -4.89
C LEU A 12 2.74 1.28 -5.70
N CYS A 13 3.38 1.22 -6.86
CA CYS A 13 3.36 0.13 -7.81
C CYS A 13 3.80 -1.22 -7.23
N GLU A 14 4.54 -1.26 -6.11
CA GLU A 14 4.89 -2.52 -5.45
C GLU A 14 3.72 -3.15 -4.67
N PHE A 15 2.70 -2.37 -4.30
CA PHE A 15 1.53 -2.86 -3.56
C PHE A 15 0.28 -3.02 -4.43
N LEU A 16 0.13 -2.17 -5.44
CA LEU A 16 -1.00 -2.16 -6.37
C LEU A 16 -0.43 -1.79 -7.73
N CYS A 17 -0.53 -2.69 -8.73
CA CYS A 17 -0.01 -2.53 -10.10
C CYS A 17 -0.76 -1.44 -10.90
N PHE A 18 -1.03 -0.29 -10.30
CA PHE A 18 -1.55 0.90 -10.95
C PHE A 18 -0.46 1.97 -10.90
N GLN A 19 0.25 2.14 -12.02
CA GLN A 19 1.18 3.27 -12.19
C GLN A 19 0.49 4.63 -12.03
N MET A 20 -0.83 4.68 -12.27
CA MET A 20 -1.64 5.88 -12.21
C MET A 20 -2.87 5.66 -11.33
N ILE A 21 -2.95 6.43 -10.25
CA ILE A 21 -4.15 6.53 -9.44
C ILE A 21 -5.10 7.49 -10.15
N PRO A 22 -6.34 7.08 -10.49
CA PRO A 22 -7.27 7.98 -11.14
C PRO A 22 -7.61 9.13 -10.18
N GLY A 23 -7.31 10.34 -10.64
CA GLY A 23 -7.66 11.57 -9.95
C GLY A 23 -9.05 12.07 -10.33
N ASN A 24 -9.30 13.34 -10.02
CA ASN A 24 -10.61 13.94 -10.25
C ASN A 24 -10.81 14.28 -11.73
N THR A 25 -12.03 14.08 -12.21
CA THR A 25 -12.46 14.51 -13.55
C THR A 25 -13.03 15.94 -13.56
N ASN A 26 -13.29 16.53 -12.38
CA ASN A 26 -13.82 17.89 -12.21
C ASN A 26 -13.27 18.57 -10.93
N THR A 27 -13.55 19.86 -10.74
CA THR A 27 -13.05 20.68 -9.63
C THR A 27 -13.94 20.70 -8.37
N TYR A 28 -15.11 20.08 -8.39
CA TYR A 28 -16.10 20.18 -7.31
C TYR A 28 -16.28 18.89 -6.52
N THR A 29 -15.97 17.74 -7.15
CA THR A 29 -16.06 16.43 -6.51
C THR A 29 -14.73 16.06 -5.91
N VAL A 30 -14.78 15.42 -4.75
CA VAL A 30 -13.66 14.75 -4.13
C VAL A 30 -13.62 13.31 -4.64
N VAL A 31 -12.43 12.80 -5.00
CA VAL A 31 -12.23 11.37 -5.29
C VAL A 31 -11.45 10.76 -4.16
N GLU A 32 -12.06 9.77 -3.51
CA GLU A 32 -11.41 8.96 -2.48
C GLU A 32 -10.73 7.75 -3.12
N GLN A 33 -9.51 7.49 -2.70
CA GLN A 33 -8.70 6.36 -3.12
C GLN A 33 -8.28 5.58 -1.88
N ARG A 34 -8.81 4.36 -1.76
CA ARG A 34 -8.46 3.44 -0.68
C ARG A 34 -7.17 2.74 -1.03
N LEU A 35 -6.22 2.75 -0.10
CA LEU A 35 -5.05 1.89 -0.17
C LEU A 35 -5.38 0.59 0.55
N ASP A 36 -5.31 -0.51 -0.18
CA ASP A 36 -5.40 -1.85 0.36
C ASP A 36 -4.28 -2.67 -0.29
N PRO A 37 -3.22 -3.05 0.45
CA PRO A 37 -3.03 -2.83 1.90
C PRO A 37 -2.74 -1.35 2.27
N PRO A 38 -2.90 -0.98 3.55
CA PRO A 38 -2.51 0.34 4.03
C PRO A 38 -1.00 0.55 3.92
N VAL A 39 -0.57 1.78 3.59
CA VAL A 39 0.85 2.11 3.41
C VAL A 39 1.42 2.77 4.65
N LEU A 40 2.50 2.19 5.20
CA LEU A 40 3.27 2.75 6.30
C LEU A 40 4.40 3.64 5.76
N ALA A 41 4.31 4.95 5.97
CA ALA A 41 5.30 5.89 5.44
C ALA A 41 5.51 7.10 6.35
N THR A 42 6.73 7.64 6.34
CA THR A 42 7.05 8.91 7.01
C THR A 42 6.91 10.11 6.08
N LYS A 43 7.05 9.89 4.77
CA LYS A 43 6.87 10.92 3.74
C LYS A 43 6.09 10.34 2.58
N ILE A 44 5.27 11.20 2.00
CA ILE A 44 4.42 10.86 0.86
C ILE A 44 4.68 11.89 -0.23
N ARG A 45 4.90 11.43 -1.46
CA ARG A 45 5.14 12.26 -2.64
C ARG A 45 4.05 12.02 -3.67
N PHE A 46 3.33 13.08 -3.98
CA PHE A 46 2.38 13.11 -5.08
C PHE A 46 3.07 13.65 -6.33
N VAL A 47 2.85 12.98 -7.46
CA VAL A 47 3.36 13.41 -8.77
C VAL A 47 2.13 13.58 -9.65
N PRO A 48 1.64 14.82 -9.84
CA PRO A 48 0.49 15.06 -10.69
C PRO A 48 0.81 14.72 -12.14
N PHE A 49 -0.13 14.09 -12.83
CA PHE A 49 -0.03 13.72 -14.23
C PHE A 49 -1.33 14.08 -14.95
N SER A 50 -1.21 14.62 -16.17
CA SER A 50 -2.33 14.86 -17.06
C SER A 50 -1.89 14.53 -18.49
N GLU A 51 -2.75 13.83 -19.23
CA GLU A 51 -2.52 13.52 -20.65
C GLU A 51 -2.53 14.79 -21.51
N HIS A 52 -3.29 15.80 -21.10
CA HIS A 52 -3.41 17.06 -21.83
C HIS A 52 -2.55 18.15 -21.19
N VAL A 53 -1.95 19.00 -22.03
CA VAL A 53 -1.12 20.12 -21.58
C VAL A 53 -2.03 21.19 -20.96
N ARG A 54 -2.13 21.19 -19.63
CA ARG A 54 -2.94 22.11 -18.82
C ARG A 54 -2.19 22.39 -17.52
N THR A 55 -2.50 23.49 -16.87
CA THR A 55 -2.06 23.70 -15.48
C THR A 55 -2.68 22.63 -14.59
N VAL A 56 -1.83 21.90 -13.87
CA VAL A 56 -2.27 20.86 -12.93
C VAL A 56 -2.16 21.37 -11.51
N CYS A 57 -3.25 21.31 -10.76
CA CYS A 57 -3.34 21.76 -9.38
C CYS A 57 -3.86 20.62 -8.52
N MET A 58 -3.36 20.48 -7.29
CA MET A 58 -3.86 19.43 -6.39
C MET A 58 -4.05 19.93 -4.98
N ARG A 59 -5.11 19.43 -4.36
CA ARG A 59 -5.42 19.46 -2.94
C ARG A 59 -5.52 18.01 -2.51
N VAL A 60 -4.79 17.64 -1.47
CA VAL A 60 -4.78 16.26 -0.99
C VAL A 60 -5.04 16.25 0.49
N GLU A 61 -5.84 15.29 0.91
CA GLU A 61 -6.05 14.95 2.31
C GLU A 61 -5.63 13.50 2.54
N LEU A 62 -4.87 13.29 3.61
CA LEU A 62 -4.35 11.99 4.02
C LEU A 62 -5.12 11.53 5.25
N LEU A 63 -5.75 10.37 5.17
CA LEU A 63 -6.47 9.79 6.29
C LEU A 63 -5.78 8.50 6.70
N GLY A 64 -5.43 8.43 7.98
CA GLY A 64 -4.65 7.35 8.57
C GLY A 64 -4.43 7.57 10.08
N CYS A 65 -3.62 6.72 10.68
CA CYS A 65 -3.31 6.75 12.10
C CYS A 65 -1.79 6.85 12.34
N ARG A 66 -1.39 7.15 13.58
CA ARG A 66 0.03 7.14 13.97
C ARG A 66 0.51 5.71 14.16
N TRP A 67 1.68 5.40 13.61
CA TRP A 67 2.39 4.14 13.86
C TRP A 67 3.05 4.18 15.24
N ASN A 68 2.50 3.42 16.20
CA ASN A 68 2.97 3.42 17.60
C ASN A 68 3.87 2.23 17.95
N GLU A 69 3.91 1.19 17.12
CA GLU A 69 4.67 -0.03 17.42
C GLU A 69 6.19 0.14 17.27
N GLY A 70 6.62 1.13 16.47
CA GLY A 70 8.03 1.47 16.31
C GLY A 70 8.84 0.45 15.50
N LEU A 71 8.22 -0.61 14.98
CA LEU A 71 8.86 -1.53 14.05
C LEU A 71 9.19 -0.80 12.75
N LEU A 72 10.47 -0.87 12.34
CA LEU A 72 10.96 -0.22 11.11
C LEU A 72 11.06 -1.18 9.93
N SER A 73 11.41 -2.44 10.22
CA SER A 73 11.52 -3.52 9.24
C SER A 73 11.60 -4.86 9.98
N TYR A 74 11.14 -5.95 9.36
CA TYR A 74 11.43 -7.30 9.79
C TYR A 74 12.20 -8.06 8.71
N SER A 75 12.79 -9.20 9.08
CA SER A 75 13.49 -10.08 8.14
C SER A 75 13.13 -11.53 8.44
N MET A 76 12.75 -12.27 7.40
CA MET A 76 12.21 -13.62 7.52
C MET A 76 12.29 -14.37 6.19
N PRO A 77 12.21 -15.70 6.18
CA PRO A 77 11.94 -16.44 4.95
C PRO A 77 10.58 -16.03 4.33
N GLN A 78 10.50 -15.97 2.99
CA GLN A 78 9.34 -15.50 2.21
C GLN A 78 8.02 -16.23 2.50
N GLY A 79 8.08 -17.43 3.08
CA GLY A 79 6.94 -18.30 3.31
C GLY A 79 6.93 -19.49 2.36
N VAL A 80 5.92 -20.34 2.46
CA VAL A 80 5.83 -21.60 1.70
C VAL A 80 4.54 -21.64 0.89
N GLN A 81 4.67 -21.95 -0.39
CA GLN A 81 3.56 -22.35 -1.24
C GLN A 81 3.38 -23.86 -1.14
N ARG A 82 2.22 -24.30 -0.67
CA ARG A 82 1.89 -25.72 -0.52
C ARG A 82 0.84 -26.11 -1.56
N GLY A 83 1.32 -26.58 -2.72
CA GLY A 83 0.48 -26.90 -3.87
C GLY A 83 -0.11 -25.65 -4.52
N THR A 84 -1.19 -25.82 -5.29
CA THR A 84 -1.89 -24.72 -5.98
C THR A 84 -2.94 -24.02 -5.10
N GLU A 85 -3.26 -24.56 -3.93
CA GLU A 85 -4.40 -24.13 -3.12
C GLU A 85 -4.01 -23.21 -1.96
N VAL A 86 -2.75 -23.27 -1.49
CA VAL A 86 -2.32 -22.55 -0.29
C VAL A 86 -1.00 -21.84 -0.56
N ASP A 87 -1.04 -20.53 -0.59
CA ASP A 87 0.12 -19.65 -0.68
C ASP A 87 0.20 -18.83 0.60
N LEU A 88 1.24 -19.10 1.41
CA LEU A 88 1.51 -18.40 2.67
C LEU A 88 2.69 -17.42 2.52
N SER A 89 2.94 -16.95 1.30
CA SER A 89 3.97 -15.94 1.06
C SER A 89 3.54 -14.56 1.53
N ASP A 90 4.52 -13.75 1.91
CA ASP A 90 4.29 -12.36 2.24
C ASP A 90 4.20 -11.48 0.98
N ARG A 91 3.03 -11.53 0.35
CA ARG A 91 2.72 -10.87 -0.92
C ARG A 91 2.76 -9.34 -0.90
N THR A 92 2.70 -8.71 0.28
CA THR A 92 2.70 -7.25 0.41
C THR A 92 4.00 -6.71 0.99
N TYR A 93 5.05 -7.54 1.02
CA TYR A 93 6.34 -7.14 1.54
C TYR A 93 6.99 -6.05 0.65
N ASP A 94 7.40 -4.95 1.28
CA ASP A 94 7.90 -3.73 0.61
C ASP A 94 9.43 -3.57 0.65
N GLY A 95 10.11 -4.61 1.13
CA GLY A 95 11.57 -4.68 1.19
C GLY A 95 12.15 -5.52 0.05
N ARG A 96 13.34 -6.07 0.29
CA ARG A 96 14.05 -6.91 -0.68
C ARG A 96 13.74 -8.38 -0.42
N ASP A 97 13.52 -9.13 -1.50
CA ASP A 97 13.55 -10.60 -1.51
C ASP A 97 14.86 -11.08 -2.14
N GLU A 98 15.76 -11.60 -1.32
CA GLU A 98 17.02 -12.20 -1.75
C GLU A 98 16.91 -13.73 -1.59
N SER A 99 16.62 -14.41 -2.70
CA SER A 99 16.55 -15.88 -2.77
C SER A 99 15.59 -16.52 -1.76
N GLY A 100 14.42 -15.90 -1.53
CA GLY A 100 13.42 -16.37 -0.58
C GLY A 100 13.66 -15.89 0.85
N TYR A 101 14.58 -14.93 1.05
CA TYR A 101 14.79 -14.26 2.32
C TYR A 101 14.44 -12.78 2.20
N LEU A 102 13.45 -12.35 2.98
CA LEU A 102 12.94 -11.00 3.04
C LEU A 102 13.78 -10.14 3.99
N SER A 103 14.15 -8.94 3.57
CA SER A 103 14.85 -7.99 4.44
C SER A 103 14.59 -6.52 4.10
N GLY A 104 14.65 -5.67 5.12
CA GLY A 104 14.63 -4.21 4.96
C GLY A 104 13.26 -3.58 4.69
N GLY A 105 12.17 -4.34 4.86
CA GLY A 105 10.80 -3.87 4.69
C GLY A 105 9.82 -4.42 5.73
N LEU A 106 8.55 -4.11 5.48
CA LEU A 106 7.33 -4.46 6.20
C LEU A 106 6.33 -5.09 5.20
N GLY A 107 5.30 -5.76 5.70
CA GLY A 107 4.33 -6.49 4.88
C GLY A 107 3.15 -7.00 5.72
N GLN A 108 2.55 -8.13 5.33
CA GLN A 108 1.29 -8.63 5.91
C GLN A 108 1.33 -8.85 7.42
N LEU A 109 2.52 -9.07 8.00
CA LEU A 109 2.62 -9.29 9.44
C LEU A 109 2.32 -8.05 10.29
N VAL A 110 2.27 -6.86 9.66
CA VAL A 110 2.06 -5.57 10.34
C VAL A 110 1.03 -4.68 9.65
N ASP A 111 0.26 -5.21 8.70
CA ASP A 111 -0.78 -4.46 7.98
C ASP A 111 -2.06 -4.25 8.83
N GLY A 112 -2.11 -4.85 10.02
CA GLY A 112 -3.25 -4.80 10.94
C GLY A 112 -4.42 -5.69 10.54
N GLN A 113 -4.28 -6.47 9.47
CA GLN A 113 -5.26 -7.45 9.02
C GLN A 113 -5.04 -8.78 9.76
N LYS A 114 -6.15 -9.46 10.05
CA LYS A 114 -6.12 -10.80 10.64
C LYS A 114 -6.84 -11.75 9.71
N GLY A 115 -6.13 -12.83 9.33
CA GLY A 115 -6.71 -13.92 8.56
C GLY A 115 -7.81 -14.65 9.34
N GLN A 116 -8.61 -15.44 8.61
CA GLN A 116 -9.62 -16.29 9.24
C GLN A 116 -8.99 -17.48 9.99
N ASP A 117 -9.73 -18.04 10.95
CA ASP A 117 -9.30 -19.23 11.71
C ASP A 117 -8.93 -20.42 10.80
N ILE A 118 -9.61 -20.52 9.65
CA ILE A 118 -9.33 -21.54 8.63
C ILE A 118 -8.52 -20.91 7.51
N PHE A 119 -7.19 -21.02 7.59
CA PHE A 119 -6.23 -20.46 6.61
C PHE A 119 -6.44 -20.93 5.16
N ARG A 120 -7.13 -22.06 4.94
CA ARG A 120 -7.46 -22.56 3.59
C ARG A 120 -8.64 -21.86 2.93
N LEU A 121 -9.53 -21.24 3.72
CA LEU A 121 -10.68 -20.52 3.19
C LEU A 121 -10.31 -19.10 2.73
N ASP A 122 -9.08 -18.68 3.00
CA ASP A 122 -8.55 -17.36 2.60
C ASP A 122 -8.02 -17.38 1.15
N LEU A 123 -8.86 -17.86 0.22
CA LEU A 123 -8.56 -17.93 -1.23
C LEU A 123 -8.31 -16.56 -1.87
N LYS A 124 -8.60 -15.46 -1.16
CA LYS A 124 -8.35 -14.09 -1.62
C LYS A 124 -7.38 -13.31 -0.73
N GLY A 125 -6.87 -13.86 0.37
CA GLY A 125 -5.77 -13.29 1.15
C GLY A 125 -5.95 -11.83 1.59
N HIS A 126 -7.18 -11.42 1.90
CA HIS A 126 -7.49 -10.10 2.44
C HIS A 126 -8.49 -10.31 3.59
N GLY A 127 -8.01 -10.87 4.69
CA GLY A 127 -8.77 -10.96 5.92
C GLY A 127 -9.26 -9.57 6.29
N LYS A 128 -10.58 -9.36 6.35
CA LYS A 128 -11.19 -8.03 6.57
C LYS A 128 -10.79 -7.45 7.94
N GLY A 129 -9.61 -6.84 8.01
CA GLY A 129 -9.14 -6.04 9.12
C GLY A 129 -9.33 -4.58 8.79
N MET A 130 -10.28 -3.93 9.44
CA MET A 130 -10.52 -2.50 9.25
C MET A 130 -9.38 -1.68 9.85
N ASN A 131 -8.51 -1.16 8.98
CA ASN A 131 -7.87 0.14 9.16
C ASN A 131 -7.79 0.81 7.79
N LEU A 132 -8.79 1.63 7.50
CA LEU A 132 -8.89 2.39 6.26
C LEU A 132 -7.82 3.49 6.25
N SER A 133 -6.70 3.28 5.55
CA SER A 133 -5.92 4.41 5.04
C SER A 133 -6.43 4.77 3.65
N TYR A 134 -6.94 5.99 3.50
CA TYR A 134 -7.46 6.49 2.24
C TYR A 134 -6.94 7.89 1.97
N PHE A 135 -6.74 8.19 0.69
CA PHE A 135 -6.39 9.51 0.21
C PHE A 135 -7.59 10.14 -0.46
N SER A 136 -7.86 11.38 -0.11
CA SER A 136 -8.86 12.20 -0.77
C SER A 136 -8.15 13.20 -1.67
N PHE A 137 -8.41 13.14 -2.96
CA PHE A 137 -7.91 14.09 -3.95
C PHE A 137 -9.00 15.13 -4.24
N SER A 138 -8.64 16.40 -4.22
CA SER A 138 -9.43 17.51 -4.75
C SER A 138 -8.57 18.35 -5.68
N PHE A 139 -9.07 18.79 -6.84
CA PHE A 139 -8.37 19.80 -7.63
C PHE A 139 -8.66 21.18 -7.02
N LEU A 140 -7.68 22.07 -6.94
CA LEU A 140 -7.92 23.51 -6.75
C LEU A 140 -7.70 24.19 -8.09
N ARG A 141 -8.41 25.27 -8.42
CA ARG A 141 -8.04 26.09 -9.59
C ARG A 141 -6.70 26.75 -9.35
#